data_AF-A0A5C5X7A6-F1
#
_entry.id   AF-A0A5C5X7A6-F1
#
_cell.length_a   1.000
_cell.length_b   1.000
_cell.length_c   1.000
_cell.angle_alpha   90.00
_cell.angle_beta   90.00
_cell.angle_gamma   90.00
#
_symmetry.space_group_name_H-M   'P 1'
#
loop_
_entity.id
_entity.type
_entity.pdbx_description
1 polymer ?
#
loop_
_entity_poly.entity_id
_entity_poly.type
_entity_poly.pdbx_seq_one_letter_code
_entity_poly.pdbx_strand_id
1 'polypeptide(L)'
;MTTDRPQFISCDPVTGLPATAPSSDAESTSLWALGSPHHQKLVEEIPTAVLESAIQSQEITLIPIGAEGVWTWFRLPRVLAPLIGPVTNNALILVPQNSSQLLQSENLWEETLTVGESFVVVDAIRPNQFLATELPELAPLRRRIPKWLRSNISTFRPVHMVSAPDEHAIRAGLLQIHDELEPSHIESQNCEGDGVHVAGDYWHGIMHRREPDYHNSKYWFRRVGEHPCYPQLAEIACDIFDSEDGIESDEWKVKIAGSRWDANAFVDLCKHCSRSAGTPLEVAARRIQWFEMILLLRQTYADCTGQSPMDFPI
;
A
#
# COMPACT_ATOMS: atom_id res chain seq x y z
N MET A 1 23.73 -25.51 -13.94
CA MET A 1 24.41 -24.20 -14.06
C MET A 1 24.12 -23.47 -12.77
N THR A 2 25.11 -22.91 -12.09
CA THR A 2 24.85 -22.02 -10.95
C THR A 2 24.20 -20.77 -11.53
N THR A 3 22.89 -20.59 -11.35
CA THR A 3 22.23 -19.33 -11.65
C THR A 3 22.97 -18.22 -10.92
N ASP A 4 23.40 -17.22 -11.69
CA ASP A 4 24.03 -16.03 -11.13
C ASP A 4 23.03 -15.35 -10.20
N ARG A 5 23.43 -15.12 -8.95
CA ARG A 5 22.55 -14.45 -7.98
C ARG A 5 22.50 -12.97 -8.34
N PRO A 6 21.32 -12.32 -8.25
CA PRO A 6 21.22 -10.94 -8.68
C PRO A 6 22.05 -10.03 -7.78
N GLN A 7 22.68 -9.03 -8.38
CA GLN A 7 23.38 -8.00 -7.64
C GLN A 7 22.35 -7.09 -6.96
N PHE A 8 22.38 -7.03 -5.63
CA PHE A 8 21.48 -6.16 -4.88
C PHE A 8 21.91 -4.69 -4.99
N ILE A 9 20.96 -3.82 -5.34
CA ILE A 9 21.12 -2.38 -5.30
C ILE A 9 20.13 -1.85 -4.28
N SER A 10 20.66 -1.33 -3.18
CA SER A 10 19.86 -0.64 -2.18
C SER A 10 19.36 0.67 -2.77
N CYS A 11 18.08 0.94 -2.63
CA CYS A 11 17.45 2.17 -3.09
C CYS A 11 16.85 2.91 -1.89
N ASP A 12 17.04 4.22 -1.86
CA ASP A 12 16.38 5.06 -0.86
C ASP A 12 14.86 4.98 -1.10
N PRO A 13 14.07 4.56 -0.09
CA PRO A 13 12.64 4.32 -0.27
C PRO A 13 11.90 5.61 -0.62
N VAL A 14 12.35 6.75 -0.13
CA VAL A 14 11.68 8.03 -0.33
C VAL A 14 12.02 8.60 -1.71
N THR A 15 13.29 8.68 -2.06
CA THR A 15 13.77 9.39 -3.24
C THR A 15 13.93 8.51 -4.48
N GLY A 16 14.00 7.19 -4.32
CA GLY A 16 14.27 6.28 -5.45
C GLY A 16 15.71 6.33 -5.94
N LEU A 17 16.61 7.01 -5.22
CA LEU A 17 18.01 7.06 -5.57
C LEU A 17 18.71 5.75 -5.17
N PRO A 18 19.48 5.11 -6.06
CA PRO A 18 20.31 3.99 -5.70
C PRO A 18 21.46 4.45 -4.78
N ALA A 19 21.72 3.71 -3.71
CA ALA A 19 22.79 4.00 -2.74
C ALA A 19 24.20 3.87 -3.35
N THR A 20 24.32 3.09 -4.42
CA THR A 20 25.54 2.92 -5.21
C THR A 20 25.16 2.89 -6.69
N ALA A 21 25.84 3.69 -7.51
CA ALA A 21 25.73 3.55 -8.96
C ALA A 21 26.14 2.12 -9.36
N PRO A 22 25.44 1.47 -10.31
CA PRO A 22 25.87 0.18 -10.82
C PRO A 22 27.33 0.28 -11.28
N SER A 23 28.19 -0.64 -10.83
CA SER A 23 29.62 -0.60 -11.17
C SER A 23 29.80 -0.74 -12.68
N SER A 24 30.92 -0.23 -13.22
CA SER A 24 31.28 -0.39 -14.64
C SER A 24 31.45 -1.85 -15.09
N ASP A 25 31.45 -2.82 -14.17
CA ASP A 25 31.40 -4.27 -14.44
C ASP A 25 29.97 -4.78 -14.77
N ALA A 26 29.01 -3.86 -14.97
CA ALA A 26 27.62 -4.12 -15.33
C ALA A 26 27.44 -4.99 -16.61
N GLU A 27 28.48 -5.14 -17.43
CA GLU A 27 28.46 -6.04 -18.60
C GLU A 27 28.41 -7.52 -18.20
N SER A 28 28.83 -7.89 -16.99
CA SER A 28 28.84 -9.28 -16.50
C SER A 28 27.59 -9.69 -15.72
N THR A 29 26.85 -8.73 -15.16
CA THR A 29 25.67 -9.00 -14.33
C THR A 29 24.45 -9.26 -15.22
N SER A 30 23.84 -10.43 -15.08
CA SER A 30 22.62 -10.79 -15.83
C SER A 30 21.34 -10.20 -15.22
N LEU A 31 21.35 -9.89 -13.92
CA LEU A 31 20.16 -9.49 -13.16
C LEU A 31 20.54 -8.62 -11.94
N TRP A 32 19.81 -7.53 -11.71
CA TRP A 32 19.87 -6.73 -10.48
C TRP A 32 18.61 -6.92 -9.64
N ALA A 33 18.73 -6.80 -8.33
CA ALA A 33 17.61 -6.76 -7.40
C ALA A 33 17.56 -5.39 -6.70
N LEU A 34 16.49 -4.64 -6.91
CA LEU A 34 16.24 -3.34 -6.29
C LEU A 34 15.35 -3.51 -5.07
N GLY A 35 15.73 -2.90 -3.96
CA GLY A 35 15.06 -3.08 -2.68
C GLY A 35 15.38 -1.98 -1.67
N SER A 36 14.59 -1.93 -0.60
CA SER A 36 14.95 -1.18 0.61
C SER A 36 16.20 -1.82 1.23
N PRO A 37 17.09 -1.06 1.90
CA PRO A 37 18.27 -1.63 2.56
C PRO A 37 17.96 -2.86 3.42
N HIS A 38 16.78 -2.91 4.03
CA HIS A 38 16.32 -4.00 4.88
C HIS A 38 16.03 -5.31 4.13
N HIS A 39 15.85 -5.26 2.81
CA HIS A 39 15.49 -6.40 1.96
C HIS A 39 16.68 -7.12 1.35
N GLN A 40 17.91 -6.68 1.60
CA GLN A 40 19.11 -7.31 1.04
C GLN A 40 19.15 -8.82 1.31
N LYS A 41 18.76 -9.25 2.52
CA LYS A 41 18.75 -10.67 2.91
C LYS A 41 17.73 -11.50 2.14
N LEU A 42 16.62 -10.89 1.70
CA LEU A 42 15.57 -11.59 0.95
C LEU A 42 16.03 -12.04 -0.43
N VAL A 43 17.12 -11.47 -0.97
CA VAL A 43 17.69 -11.88 -2.26
C VAL A 43 18.10 -13.35 -2.25
N GLU A 44 18.52 -13.87 -1.09
CA GLU A 44 18.89 -15.28 -0.92
C GLU A 44 17.65 -16.20 -0.95
N GLU A 45 16.50 -15.67 -0.51
CA GLU A 45 15.21 -16.37 -0.44
C GLU A 45 14.48 -16.43 -1.80
N ILE A 46 14.93 -15.66 -2.81
CA ILE A 46 14.32 -15.70 -4.14
C ILE A 46 14.45 -17.11 -4.74
N PRO A 47 13.34 -17.76 -5.15
CA PRO A 47 13.40 -19.08 -5.77
C PRO A 47 14.21 -19.07 -7.07
N THR A 48 15.03 -20.10 -7.27
CA THR A 48 15.85 -20.23 -8.50
C THR A 48 15.03 -20.14 -9.78
N ALA A 49 13.83 -20.73 -9.80
CA ALA A 49 12.93 -20.68 -10.96
C ALA A 49 12.51 -19.25 -11.33
N VAL A 50 12.33 -18.36 -10.34
CA VAL A 50 12.00 -16.94 -10.59
C VAL A 50 13.19 -16.24 -11.23
N LEU A 51 14.42 -16.50 -10.74
CA LEU A 51 15.63 -15.93 -11.32
C LEU A 51 15.85 -16.40 -12.76
N GLU A 52 15.70 -17.71 -13.02
CA GLU A 52 15.83 -18.29 -14.37
C GLU A 52 14.79 -17.69 -15.32
N SER A 53 13.54 -17.56 -14.87
CA SER A 53 12.46 -16.96 -15.67
C SER A 53 12.73 -15.49 -15.99
N ALA A 54 13.16 -14.69 -15.01
CA ALA A 54 13.49 -13.27 -15.22
C ALA A 54 14.68 -13.10 -16.20
N ILE A 55 15.72 -13.94 -16.08
CA ILE A 55 16.86 -13.94 -16.99
C ILE A 55 16.44 -14.38 -18.40
N GLN A 56 15.60 -15.40 -18.54
CA GLN A 56 15.19 -15.92 -19.84
C GLN A 56 14.23 -14.98 -20.58
N SER A 57 13.23 -14.46 -19.87
CA SER A 57 12.23 -13.54 -20.43
C SER A 57 12.81 -12.16 -20.73
N GLN A 58 13.83 -11.76 -19.97
CA GLN A 58 14.35 -10.39 -19.96
C GLN A 58 13.26 -9.36 -19.63
N GLU A 59 12.27 -9.76 -18.82
CA GLU A 59 11.20 -8.90 -18.32
C GLU A 59 11.49 -8.40 -16.90
N ILE A 60 11.08 -7.17 -16.61
CA ILE A 60 11.17 -6.62 -15.26
C ILE A 60 10.19 -7.39 -14.37
N THR A 61 10.72 -8.03 -13.34
CA THR A 61 9.93 -8.90 -12.47
C THR A 61 9.77 -8.26 -11.10
N LEU A 62 8.54 -8.21 -10.59
CA LEU A 62 8.23 -7.70 -9.27
C LEU A 62 7.88 -8.86 -8.34
N ILE A 63 8.55 -8.92 -7.20
CA ILE A 63 8.32 -9.93 -6.16
C ILE A 63 7.72 -9.22 -4.95
N PRO A 64 6.42 -9.38 -4.66
CA PRO A 64 5.82 -8.81 -3.47
C PRO A 64 6.40 -9.40 -2.19
N ILE A 65 6.39 -8.63 -1.11
CA ILE A 65 6.92 -9.03 0.20
C ILE A 65 5.79 -8.97 1.24
N GLY A 66 5.60 -10.06 1.96
CA GLY A 66 4.60 -10.14 3.03
C GLY A 66 3.16 -10.03 2.52
N ALA A 67 2.22 -9.93 3.47
CA ALA A 67 0.81 -9.80 3.12
C ALA A 67 0.52 -8.43 2.50
N GLU A 68 1.12 -7.37 3.03
CA GLU A 68 0.94 -5.99 2.60
C GLU A 68 1.41 -5.79 1.15
N GLY A 69 2.54 -6.39 0.77
CA GLY A 69 3.01 -6.42 -0.61
C GLY A 69 2.07 -7.16 -1.53
N VAL A 70 1.60 -8.35 -1.12
CA VAL A 70 0.59 -9.09 -1.88
C VAL A 70 -0.64 -8.20 -2.14
N TRP A 71 -1.19 -7.58 -1.11
CA TRP A 71 -2.35 -6.72 -1.26
C TRP A 71 -2.09 -5.51 -2.15
N THR A 72 -0.90 -4.91 -2.04
CA THR A 72 -0.56 -3.75 -2.87
C THR A 72 -0.44 -4.13 -4.34
N TRP A 73 0.28 -5.21 -4.65
CA TRP A 73 0.66 -5.55 -6.03
C TRP A 73 -0.33 -6.47 -6.75
N PHE A 74 -1.15 -7.21 -5.99
CA PHE A 74 -2.12 -8.17 -6.51
C PHE A 74 -3.57 -7.83 -6.18
N ARG A 75 -3.86 -6.75 -5.46
CA ARG A 75 -5.26 -6.39 -5.17
C ARG A 75 -5.58 -4.96 -5.54
N LEU A 76 -4.59 -4.11 -5.78
CA LEU A 76 -4.83 -2.78 -6.31
C LEU A 76 -4.68 -2.73 -7.83
N PRO A 77 -5.35 -1.77 -8.48
CA PRO A 77 -5.01 -1.37 -9.84
C PRO A 77 -3.51 -1.06 -9.95
N ARG A 78 -2.87 -1.55 -11.01
CA ARG A 78 -1.43 -1.36 -11.26
C ARG A 78 -1.03 0.11 -11.37
N VAL A 79 -1.93 0.97 -11.83
CA VAL A 79 -1.72 2.43 -11.84
C VAL A 79 -1.67 3.07 -10.44
N LEU A 80 -2.20 2.40 -9.41
CA LEU A 80 -2.18 2.88 -8.03
C LEU A 80 -1.05 2.26 -7.21
N ALA A 81 -0.71 1.00 -7.45
CA ALA A 81 0.25 0.24 -6.62
C ALA A 81 1.59 0.99 -6.38
N PRO A 82 2.24 1.61 -7.37
CA PRO A 82 3.48 2.37 -7.15
C PRO A 82 3.29 3.68 -6.37
N LEU A 83 2.05 4.16 -6.20
CA LEU A 83 1.71 5.37 -5.46
C LEU A 83 1.40 5.11 -3.98
N ILE A 84 1.27 3.86 -3.54
CA ILE A 84 0.88 3.49 -2.16
C ILE A 84 2.02 3.68 -1.15
N GLY A 85 3.25 3.66 -1.62
CA GLY A 85 4.43 3.64 -0.78
C GLY A 85 5.66 3.57 -1.68
N PRO A 86 6.85 3.78 -1.14
CA PRO A 86 8.04 3.27 -1.79
C PRO A 86 7.79 1.83 -2.20
N VAL A 87 7.89 1.53 -3.51
CA VAL A 87 7.74 0.17 -4.06
C VAL A 87 8.60 -0.84 -3.29
N THR A 88 9.70 -0.36 -2.73
CA THR A 88 10.65 -1.12 -1.94
C THR A 88 10.26 -1.44 -0.53
N ASN A 89 9.20 -0.86 0.03
CA ASN A 89 8.75 -1.26 1.36
C ASN A 89 8.04 -2.61 1.30
N ASN A 90 7.46 -2.98 0.16
CA ASN A 90 6.60 -4.14 0.04
C ASN A 90 6.85 -4.98 -1.22
N ALA A 91 7.94 -4.72 -1.95
CA ALA A 91 8.41 -5.55 -3.04
C ALA A 91 9.93 -5.49 -3.25
N LEU A 92 10.45 -6.49 -3.97
CA LEU A 92 11.74 -6.44 -4.68
C LEU A 92 11.45 -6.31 -6.19
N ILE A 93 12.26 -5.52 -6.88
CA ILE A 93 12.21 -5.43 -8.35
C ILE A 93 13.45 -6.08 -8.94
N LEU A 94 13.29 -7.10 -9.75
CA LEU A 94 14.34 -7.68 -10.56
C LEU A 94 14.43 -6.96 -11.90
N VAL A 95 15.61 -6.40 -12.18
CA VAL A 95 15.90 -5.68 -13.41
C VAL A 95 16.88 -6.50 -14.25
N PRO A 96 16.50 -6.99 -15.44
CA PRO A 96 17.39 -7.69 -16.35
C PRO A 96 18.35 -6.74 -17.09
N GLN A 97 19.41 -7.31 -17.69
CA GLN A 97 20.46 -6.56 -18.39
C GLN A 97 19.93 -5.59 -19.46
N ASN A 98 18.94 -6.03 -20.25
CA ASN A 98 18.30 -5.21 -21.30
C ASN A 98 17.56 -3.97 -20.78
N SER A 99 17.24 -3.94 -19.48
CA SER A 99 16.47 -2.89 -18.81
C SER A 99 17.36 -2.06 -17.86
N SER A 100 18.69 -2.24 -17.96
CA SER A 100 19.68 -1.53 -17.14
C SER A 100 19.62 0.00 -17.24
N GLN A 101 19.02 0.56 -18.30
CA GLN A 101 18.78 2.01 -18.40
C GLN A 101 17.94 2.53 -17.22
N LEU A 102 17.02 1.72 -16.66
CA LEU A 102 16.25 2.11 -15.48
C LEU A 102 17.18 2.51 -14.34
N LEU A 103 18.31 1.82 -14.16
CA LEU A 103 19.29 2.08 -13.10
C LEU A 103 20.00 3.44 -13.23
N GLN A 104 19.89 4.09 -14.39
CA GLN A 104 20.43 5.42 -14.65
C GLN A 104 19.42 6.54 -14.34
N SER A 105 18.19 6.19 -13.97
CA SER A 105 17.17 7.17 -13.61
C SER A 105 17.57 7.97 -12.37
N GLU A 106 17.30 9.28 -12.40
CA GLU A 106 17.40 10.14 -11.23
C GLU A 106 16.34 9.79 -10.17
N ASN A 107 15.30 9.04 -10.54
CA ASN A 107 14.23 8.62 -9.66
C ASN A 107 13.63 7.29 -10.11
N LEU A 108 14.17 6.19 -9.58
CA LEU A 108 13.72 4.84 -9.94
C LEU A 108 12.23 4.62 -9.67
N TRP A 109 11.69 5.21 -8.60
CA TRP A 109 10.28 5.01 -8.23
C TRP A 109 9.32 5.72 -9.17
N GLU A 110 9.67 6.90 -9.64
CA GLU A 110 8.87 7.56 -10.66
C GLU A 110 8.89 6.79 -11.98
N GLU A 111 10.02 6.19 -12.37
CA GLU A 111 10.06 5.31 -13.55
C GLU A 111 9.14 4.10 -13.38
N THR A 112 8.97 3.56 -12.17
CA THR A 112 8.03 2.45 -11.95
C THR A 112 6.58 2.80 -12.28
N LEU A 113 6.19 4.08 -12.27
CA LEU A 113 4.87 4.51 -12.75
C LEU A 113 4.74 4.34 -14.27
N THR A 114 5.82 4.57 -15.01
CA THR A 114 5.86 4.48 -16.47
C THR A 114 5.90 3.02 -16.94
N VAL A 115 6.68 2.18 -16.26
CA VAL A 115 6.88 0.77 -16.65
C VAL A 115 6.05 -0.24 -15.85
N GLY A 116 5.27 0.20 -14.86
CA GLY A 116 4.59 -0.67 -13.90
C GLY A 116 3.56 -1.64 -14.50
N GLU A 117 2.88 -1.24 -15.57
CA GLU A 117 1.97 -2.12 -16.31
C GLU A 117 2.72 -3.27 -17.01
N SER A 118 4.01 -3.09 -17.30
CA SER A 118 4.87 -4.10 -17.93
C SER A 118 5.53 -5.05 -16.92
N PHE A 119 5.30 -4.87 -15.61
CA PHE A 119 5.90 -5.75 -14.61
C PHE A 119 5.27 -7.14 -14.64
N VAL A 120 6.13 -8.16 -14.68
CA VAL A 120 5.72 -9.53 -14.35
C VAL A 120 5.69 -9.65 -12.84
N VAL A 121 4.50 -9.75 -12.25
CA VAL A 121 4.35 -9.93 -10.80
C VAL A 121 4.31 -11.42 -10.51
N VAL A 122 5.21 -11.89 -9.64
CA VAL A 122 5.34 -13.31 -9.28
C VAL A 122 4.93 -13.56 -7.83
N ASP A 123 4.95 -14.83 -7.42
CA ASP A 123 4.65 -15.23 -6.05
C ASP A 123 5.49 -14.47 -5.02
N ALA A 124 4.83 -14.09 -3.92
CA ALA A 124 5.43 -13.27 -2.88
C ALA A 124 6.43 -14.04 -2.01
N ILE A 125 7.46 -13.33 -1.56
CA ILE A 125 8.32 -13.80 -0.46
C ILE A 125 7.61 -13.48 0.86
N ARG A 126 7.45 -14.51 1.70
CA ARG A 126 6.83 -14.40 3.02
C ARG A 126 7.91 -14.59 4.09
N PRO A 127 8.56 -13.50 4.53
CA PRO A 127 9.62 -13.62 5.52
C PRO A 127 9.04 -14.15 6.85
N ASN A 128 9.80 -15.03 7.51
CA ASN A 128 9.40 -15.63 8.80
C ASN A 128 9.32 -14.60 9.95
N GLN A 129 9.98 -13.46 9.80
CA GLN A 129 9.87 -12.32 10.70
C GLN A 129 9.16 -11.20 9.95
N PHE A 130 8.21 -10.55 10.61
CA PHE A 130 7.62 -9.32 10.11
C PHE A 130 8.77 -8.33 9.89
N LEU A 131 9.16 -8.14 8.63
CA LEU A 131 9.94 -6.98 8.27
C LEU A 131 9.02 -5.82 8.58
N ALA A 132 9.49 -4.86 9.37
CA ALA A 132 8.74 -3.65 9.65
C ALA A 132 8.55 -2.88 8.33
N THR A 133 7.64 -3.35 7.48
CA THR A 133 6.86 -2.47 6.60
C THR A 133 6.36 -1.41 7.54
N GLU A 134 6.83 -0.18 7.37
CA GLU A 134 6.37 0.96 8.14
C GLU A 134 4.88 1.15 7.85
N LEU A 135 4.02 0.39 8.53
CA LEU A 135 2.58 0.56 8.49
C LEU A 135 2.30 2.00 8.91
N PRO A 136 1.38 2.71 8.27
CA PRO A 136 1.00 4.04 8.75
C PRO A 136 0.62 3.98 10.22
N GLU A 137 1.17 4.90 11.00
CA GLU A 137 0.81 5.05 12.40
C GLU A 137 -0.68 5.44 12.51
N LEU A 138 -1.28 5.13 13.66
CA LEU A 138 -2.68 5.51 13.94
C LEU A 138 -2.88 7.03 13.92
N ALA A 139 -1.84 7.81 14.23
CA ALA A 139 -1.78 9.26 14.03
C ALA A 139 -0.57 9.61 13.16
N PRO A 140 -0.64 10.62 12.28
CA PRO A 140 0.41 10.89 11.31
C PRO A 140 1.71 11.34 11.97
N LEU A 141 2.84 10.92 11.38
CA LEU A 141 4.18 11.27 11.87
C LEU A 141 4.68 12.64 11.36
N ARG A 142 3.81 13.44 10.72
CA ARG A 142 4.17 14.70 10.05
C ARG A 142 5.37 14.55 9.11
N ARG A 143 5.39 13.48 8.32
CA ARG A 143 6.42 13.23 7.32
C ARG A 143 6.09 13.98 6.04
N ARG A 144 7.09 14.56 5.38
CA ARG A 144 6.91 15.14 4.04
C ARG A 144 7.23 14.07 3.02
N ILE A 145 6.31 13.87 2.08
CA ILE A 145 6.58 13.02 0.92
C ILE A 145 7.43 13.73 -0.14
N PRO A 146 8.14 12.98 -1.00
CA PRO A 146 8.88 13.53 -2.12
C PRO A 146 8.00 14.38 -3.06
N LYS A 147 8.62 15.36 -3.70
CA LYS A 147 7.94 16.22 -4.68
C LYS A 147 7.38 15.42 -5.86
N TRP A 148 8.11 14.43 -6.37
CA TRP A 148 7.66 13.60 -7.49
C TRP A 148 6.36 12.86 -7.13
N LEU A 149 6.32 12.23 -5.95
CA LEU A 149 5.18 11.45 -5.49
C LEU A 149 3.97 12.35 -5.27
N ARG A 150 4.18 13.48 -4.56
CA ARG A 150 3.12 14.48 -4.37
C ARG A 150 2.57 15.01 -5.69
N SER A 151 3.44 15.26 -6.67
CA SER A 151 3.03 15.76 -7.99
C SER A 151 2.18 14.72 -8.70
N ASN A 152 2.63 13.47 -8.77
CA ASN A 152 1.90 12.37 -9.41
C ASN A 152 0.55 12.09 -8.72
N ILE A 153 0.46 12.16 -7.39
CA ILE A 153 -0.82 12.05 -6.68
C ILE A 153 -1.75 13.23 -7.04
N SER A 154 -1.22 14.46 -7.02
CA SER A 154 -2.02 15.68 -7.27
C SER A 154 -2.52 15.81 -8.71
N THR A 155 -1.88 15.12 -9.65
CA THR A 155 -2.28 15.08 -11.07
C THR A 155 -2.92 13.74 -11.44
N PHE A 156 -3.04 12.80 -10.50
CA PHE A 156 -3.59 11.47 -10.75
C PHE A 156 -5.01 11.57 -11.30
N ARG A 157 -5.24 10.85 -12.40
CA ARG A 157 -6.50 10.76 -13.11
C ARG A 157 -6.60 9.37 -13.76
N PRO A 158 -7.64 8.58 -13.50
CA PRO A 158 -7.88 7.36 -14.27
C PRO A 158 -8.10 7.68 -15.76
N VAL A 159 -7.66 6.78 -16.65
CA VAL A 159 -7.79 6.96 -18.11
C VAL A 159 -9.26 7.00 -18.54
N HIS A 160 -10.09 6.18 -17.90
CA HIS A 160 -11.54 6.14 -18.10
C HIS A 160 -12.24 6.41 -16.78
N MET A 161 -13.20 7.32 -16.77
CA MET A 161 -13.90 7.73 -15.56
C MET A 161 -15.41 7.82 -15.80
N VAL A 162 -16.17 7.23 -14.88
CA VAL A 162 -17.63 7.31 -14.81
C VAL A 162 -18.13 8.10 -13.60
N SER A 163 -17.26 8.37 -12.61
CA SER A 163 -17.58 9.18 -11.43
C SER A 163 -16.45 10.17 -11.08
N ALA A 164 -16.71 11.45 -11.34
CA ALA A 164 -15.79 12.55 -11.02
C ALA A 164 -15.59 12.79 -9.50
N PRO A 165 -16.60 12.66 -8.63
CA PRO A 165 -16.39 12.75 -7.18
C PRO A 165 -15.42 11.68 -6.66
N ASP A 166 -15.52 10.44 -7.15
CA ASP A 166 -14.64 9.34 -6.70
C ASP A 166 -13.17 9.54 -7.13
N GLU A 167 -12.92 10.36 -8.15
CA GLU A 167 -11.59 10.79 -8.55
C GLU A 167 -10.89 11.64 -7.49
N HIS A 168 -11.64 12.54 -6.84
CA HIS A 168 -11.17 13.29 -5.68
C HIS A 168 -10.94 12.36 -4.49
N ALA A 169 -11.85 11.41 -4.24
CA ALA A 169 -11.70 10.43 -3.18
C ALA A 169 -10.46 9.52 -3.36
N ILE A 170 -10.09 9.14 -4.60
CA ILE A 170 -8.83 8.40 -4.85
C ILE A 170 -7.62 9.22 -4.38
N ARG A 171 -7.57 10.51 -4.74
CA ARG A 171 -6.48 11.39 -4.32
C ARG A 171 -6.45 11.58 -2.82
N ALA A 172 -7.61 11.76 -2.19
CA ALA A 172 -7.72 11.84 -0.75
C ALA A 172 -7.11 10.61 -0.08
N GLY A 173 -7.42 9.40 -0.57
CA GLY A 173 -6.85 8.14 -0.08
C GLY A 173 -5.35 8.03 -0.26
N LEU A 174 -4.84 8.35 -1.46
CA LEU A 174 -3.39 8.37 -1.73
C LEU A 174 -2.67 9.35 -0.79
N LEU A 175 -3.18 10.56 -0.62
CA LEU A 175 -2.63 11.54 0.32
C LEU A 175 -2.68 11.04 1.76
N GLN A 176 -3.77 10.38 2.15
CA GLN A 176 -3.97 9.89 3.52
C GLN A 176 -2.99 8.79 3.90
N ILE A 177 -2.76 7.83 3.00
CA ILE A 177 -1.76 6.76 3.16
C ILE A 177 -0.35 7.34 3.43
N HIS A 178 -0.09 8.54 2.92
CA HIS A 178 1.18 9.27 3.01
C HIS A 178 1.26 10.32 4.11
N ASP A 179 0.33 10.32 5.08
CA ASP A 179 0.25 11.29 6.17
C ASP A 179 -0.02 12.76 5.74
N GLU A 180 -0.41 13.01 4.50
CA GLU A 180 -0.77 14.35 4.00
C GLU A 180 -2.24 14.68 4.35
N LEU A 181 -2.53 14.78 5.66
CA LEU A 181 -3.90 14.95 6.18
C LEU A 181 -4.62 16.19 5.64
N GLU A 182 -3.98 17.35 5.64
CA GLU A 182 -4.62 18.59 5.19
C GLU A 182 -4.98 18.52 3.69
N PRO A 183 -4.06 18.15 2.77
CA PRO A 183 -4.45 17.87 1.39
C PRO A 183 -5.53 16.79 1.24
N SER A 184 -5.45 15.70 2.02
CA SER A 184 -6.45 14.63 1.98
C SER A 184 -7.84 15.13 2.40
N HIS A 185 -7.90 15.98 3.42
CA HIS A 185 -9.10 16.64 3.89
C HIS A 185 -9.71 17.54 2.82
N ILE A 186 -8.89 18.35 2.13
CA ILE A 186 -9.33 19.20 1.02
C ILE A 186 -9.94 18.36 -0.12
N GLU A 187 -9.27 17.29 -0.54
CA GLU A 187 -9.78 16.42 -1.60
C GLU A 187 -11.08 15.70 -1.20
N SER A 188 -11.16 15.21 0.04
CA SER A 188 -12.40 14.64 0.59
C SER A 188 -13.53 15.68 0.65
N GLN A 189 -13.21 16.92 1.04
CA GLN A 189 -14.17 18.03 1.12
C GLN A 189 -14.76 18.40 -0.26
N ASN A 190 -13.99 18.22 -1.33
CA ASN A 190 -14.45 18.50 -2.70
C ASN A 190 -15.49 17.49 -3.21
N CYS A 191 -15.70 16.36 -2.52
CA CYS A 191 -16.63 15.30 -2.92
C CYS A 191 -17.56 14.83 -1.79
N GLU A 192 -17.79 15.66 -0.76
CA GLU A 192 -18.65 15.31 0.37
C GLU A 192 -20.08 14.95 -0.04
N GLY A 193 -20.56 13.81 0.42
CA GLY A 193 -21.91 13.30 0.12
C GLY A 193 -22.15 12.92 -1.34
N ASP A 194 -21.13 13.01 -2.21
CA ASP A 194 -21.18 12.67 -3.63
C ASP A 194 -20.38 11.38 -3.91
N GLY A 195 -20.46 10.87 -5.15
CA GLY A 195 -19.80 9.63 -5.58
C GLY A 195 -20.68 8.39 -5.39
N VAL A 196 -20.20 7.22 -5.85
CA VAL A 196 -21.03 6.00 -5.87
C VAL A 196 -21.33 5.49 -4.46
N HIS A 197 -20.32 5.49 -3.58
CA HIS A 197 -20.43 5.00 -2.20
C HIS A 197 -19.94 6.02 -1.17
N VAL A 198 -20.06 7.32 -1.47
CA VAL A 198 -19.64 8.45 -0.61
C VAL A 198 -18.22 8.29 -0.05
N ALA A 199 -17.28 7.87 -0.92
CA ALA A 199 -15.92 7.56 -0.52
C ALA A 199 -15.19 8.78 0.09
N GLY A 200 -15.55 10.01 -0.30
CA GLY A 200 -15.07 11.25 0.34
C GLY A 200 -15.41 11.31 1.83
N ASP A 201 -16.66 11.02 2.19
CA ASP A 201 -17.10 10.97 3.59
C ASP A 201 -16.36 9.86 4.37
N TYR A 202 -16.05 8.72 3.72
CA TYR A 202 -15.23 7.67 4.35
C TYR A 202 -13.80 8.18 4.60
N TRP A 203 -13.14 8.76 3.61
CA TRP A 203 -11.79 9.32 3.78
C TRP A 203 -11.75 10.40 4.85
N HIS A 204 -12.79 11.24 4.99
CA HIS A 204 -12.93 12.14 6.14
C HIS A 204 -13.00 11.42 7.48
N GLY A 205 -13.80 10.35 7.57
CA GLY A 205 -13.88 9.50 8.75
C GLY A 205 -12.51 8.97 9.18
N ILE A 206 -11.71 8.47 8.23
CA ILE A 206 -10.33 8.02 8.47
C ILE A 206 -9.43 9.20 8.82
N MET A 207 -9.53 10.33 8.11
CA MET A 207 -8.74 11.54 8.36
C MET A 207 -8.91 12.01 9.81
N HIS A 208 -10.14 12.27 10.23
CA HIS A 208 -10.46 12.71 11.59
C HIS A 208 -10.07 11.69 12.66
N ARG A 209 -10.16 10.38 12.36
CA ARG A 209 -9.67 9.33 13.28
C ARG A 209 -8.16 9.48 13.51
N ARG A 210 -7.42 9.83 12.47
CA ARG A 210 -5.96 9.95 12.46
C ARG A 210 -5.45 11.30 12.98
N GLU A 211 -6.26 12.36 13.05
CA GLU A 211 -5.95 13.60 13.80
C GLU A 211 -6.47 13.61 15.25
N PRO A 212 -6.63 12.43 15.86
CA PRO A 212 -7.40 12.21 17.07
C PRO A 212 -8.71 12.99 17.32
N ASP A 213 -9.45 13.40 16.27
CA ASP A 213 -10.82 13.91 16.39
C ASP A 213 -11.84 12.78 16.24
N TYR A 214 -11.87 11.92 17.26
CA TYR A 214 -12.72 10.72 17.25
C TYR A 214 -14.22 11.02 17.18
N HIS A 215 -14.68 12.16 17.69
CA HIS A 215 -16.10 12.51 17.64
C HIS A 215 -16.51 12.85 16.20
N ASN A 216 -15.69 13.66 15.51
CA ASN A 216 -15.95 14.03 14.13
C ASN A 216 -15.77 12.84 13.18
N SER A 217 -14.77 11.99 13.42
CA SER A 217 -14.62 10.71 12.73
C SER A 217 -15.90 9.87 12.75
N LYS A 218 -16.50 9.68 13.93
CA LYS A 218 -17.77 8.96 14.06
C LYS A 218 -18.94 9.66 13.38
N TYR A 219 -18.93 10.99 13.27
CA TYR A 219 -19.93 11.74 12.50
C TYR A 219 -19.88 11.36 11.02
N TRP A 220 -18.69 11.36 10.43
CA TRP A 220 -18.49 10.96 9.04
C TRP A 220 -18.84 9.48 8.78
N PHE A 221 -18.44 8.58 9.67
CA PHE A 221 -18.84 7.17 9.54
C PHE A 221 -20.35 6.94 9.61
N ARG A 222 -21.10 7.78 10.34
CA ARG A 222 -22.57 7.74 10.30
C ARG A 222 -23.14 8.21 8.96
N ARG A 223 -22.45 9.10 8.24
CA ARG A 223 -22.85 9.53 6.89
C ARG A 223 -22.59 8.45 5.84
N VAL A 224 -21.47 7.73 5.98
CA VAL A 224 -21.14 6.58 5.11
C VAL A 224 -22.19 5.48 5.23
N GLY A 225 -22.60 5.13 6.46
CA GLY A 225 -23.55 4.05 6.67
C GLY A 225 -22.93 2.69 6.36
N GLU A 226 -23.52 1.93 5.44
CA GLU A 226 -22.98 0.65 4.97
C GLU A 226 -22.05 0.87 3.77
N HIS A 227 -20.93 0.15 3.71
CA HIS A 227 -19.97 0.27 2.61
C HIS A 227 -19.56 -1.09 2.05
N PRO A 228 -19.36 -1.25 0.72
CA PRO A 228 -18.97 -2.53 0.11
C PRO A 228 -17.69 -3.18 0.67
N CYS A 229 -16.79 -2.39 1.26
CA CYS A 229 -15.57 -2.91 1.87
C CYS A 229 -15.79 -3.64 3.20
N TYR A 230 -16.90 -3.38 3.89
CA TYR A 230 -17.12 -3.83 5.27
C TYR A 230 -17.07 -5.35 5.46
N PRO A 231 -17.69 -6.19 4.59
CA PRO A 231 -17.60 -7.64 4.75
C PRO A 231 -16.16 -8.15 4.73
N GLN A 232 -15.38 -7.74 3.72
CA GLN A 232 -13.99 -8.18 3.57
C GLN A 232 -13.08 -7.58 4.67
N LEU A 233 -13.35 -6.34 5.09
CA LEU A 233 -12.60 -5.72 6.18
C LEU A 233 -12.85 -6.44 7.52
N ALA A 234 -14.08 -6.89 7.78
CA ALA A 234 -14.40 -7.68 8.97
C ALA A 234 -13.68 -9.04 8.97
N GLU A 235 -13.62 -9.73 7.83
CA GLU A 235 -12.84 -10.98 7.68
C GLU A 235 -11.36 -10.76 7.97
N ILE A 236 -10.74 -9.75 7.34
CA ILE A 236 -9.33 -9.41 7.56
C ILE A 236 -9.07 -9.04 9.03
N ALA A 237 -9.96 -8.28 9.66
CA ALA A 237 -9.82 -7.90 11.06
C ALA A 237 -9.92 -9.12 11.98
N CYS A 238 -10.83 -10.06 11.70
CA CYS A 238 -10.91 -11.33 12.42
C CYS A 238 -9.60 -12.11 12.34
N ASP A 239 -9.04 -12.28 11.14
CA ASP A 239 -7.77 -12.99 10.93
C ASP A 239 -6.61 -12.30 11.68
N ILE A 240 -6.57 -10.97 11.67
CA ILE A 240 -5.56 -10.20 12.40
C ILE A 240 -5.72 -10.41 13.90
N PHE A 241 -6.93 -10.30 14.45
CA PHE A 241 -7.16 -10.51 15.88
C PHE A 241 -6.87 -11.96 16.30
N ASP A 242 -7.18 -12.95 15.46
CA ASP A 242 -6.88 -14.38 15.71
C ASP A 242 -5.38 -14.69 15.68
N SER A 243 -4.58 -13.85 15.01
CA SER A 243 -3.12 -13.96 15.01
C SER A 243 -2.46 -13.36 16.25
N GLU A 244 -3.21 -12.64 17.09
CA GLU A 244 -2.73 -12.01 18.33
C GLU A 244 -3.28 -12.74 19.57
N ASP A 245 -2.40 -13.29 20.40
CA ASP A 245 -2.82 -13.95 21.65
C ASP A 245 -3.28 -12.92 22.70
N GLY A 246 -4.55 -12.94 23.12
CA GLY A 246 -5.00 -12.21 24.31
C GLY A 246 -6.50 -11.91 24.41
N ILE A 247 -7.02 -11.92 25.65
CA ILE A 247 -8.44 -11.67 25.97
C ILE A 247 -8.92 -10.31 25.42
N GLU A 248 -8.06 -9.30 25.44
CA GLU A 248 -8.40 -7.96 24.94
C GLU A 248 -8.61 -7.95 23.41
N SER A 249 -7.86 -8.78 22.67
CA SER A 249 -8.02 -8.98 21.23
C SER A 249 -9.40 -9.57 20.92
N ASP A 250 -9.80 -10.62 21.65
CA ASP A 250 -11.11 -11.28 21.50
C ASP A 250 -12.28 -10.31 21.73
N GLU A 251 -12.19 -9.49 22.78
CA GLU A 251 -13.23 -8.49 23.07
C GLU A 251 -13.38 -7.46 21.95
N TRP A 252 -12.27 -6.97 21.40
CA TRP A 252 -12.31 -6.02 20.29
C TRP A 252 -12.78 -6.67 18.99
N LYS A 253 -12.37 -7.90 18.71
CA LYS A 253 -12.87 -8.69 17.58
C LYS A 253 -14.39 -8.79 17.59
N VAL A 254 -14.99 -9.15 18.72
CA VAL A 254 -16.45 -9.24 18.84
C VAL A 254 -17.12 -7.88 18.63
N LYS A 255 -16.57 -6.80 19.20
CA LYS A 255 -17.13 -5.44 19.05
C LYS A 255 -17.06 -4.91 17.62
N ILE A 256 -15.96 -5.16 16.92
CA ILE A 256 -15.65 -4.58 15.61
C ILE A 256 -16.16 -5.44 14.47
N ALA A 257 -16.03 -6.76 14.57
CA ALA A 257 -16.24 -7.71 13.47
C ALA A 257 -17.17 -8.89 13.83
N GLY A 258 -17.83 -8.86 14.99
CA GLY A 258 -18.62 -10.01 15.49
C GLY A 258 -19.90 -10.33 14.70
N SER A 259 -20.45 -9.38 13.94
CA SER A 259 -21.62 -9.63 13.06
C SER A 259 -21.50 -8.94 11.71
N ARG A 260 -21.15 -7.65 11.75
CA ARG A 260 -20.71 -6.84 10.62
C ARG A 260 -19.62 -5.91 11.13
N TRP A 261 -18.90 -5.28 10.20
CA TRP A 261 -17.95 -4.23 10.54
C TRP A 261 -18.64 -3.06 11.27
N ASP A 262 -18.12 -2.68 12.43
CA ASP A 262 -18.53 -1.47 13.15
C ASP A 262 -17.39 -0.44 13.13
N ALA A 263 -17.52 0.55 12.24
CA ALA A 263 -16.55 1.62 12.08
C ALA A 263 -16.42 2.49 13.35
N ASN A 264 -17.49 2.68 14.12
CA ASN A 264 -17.42 3.45 15.37
C ASN A 264 -16.67 2.69 16.45
N ALA A 265 -16.84 1.36 16.53
CA ALA A 265 -16.06 0.51 17.41
C ALA A 265 -14.58 0.52 17.03
N PHE A 266 -14.26 0.53 15.73
CA PHE A 266 -12.86 0.66 15.29
C PHE A 266 -12.26 2.03 15.63
N VAL A 267 -13.02 3.12 15.53
CA VAL A 267 -12.61 4.45 16.05
C VAL A 267 -12.30 4.39 17.55
N ASP A 268 -13.10 3.68 18.34
CA ASP A 268 -12.86 3.51 19.77
C ASP A 268 -11.60 2.69 20.06
N LEU A 269 -11.29 1.66 19.25
CA LEU A 269 -10.03 0.93 19.33
C LEU A 269 -8.84 1.85 19.03
N CYS A 270 -8.88 2.63 17.96
CA CYS A 270 -7.79 3.58 17.65
C CYS A 270 -7.57 4.59 18.78
N LYS A 271 -8.66 5.10 19.37
CA LYS A 271 -8.60 5.97 20.55
C LYS A 271 -7.98 5.28 21.75
N HIS A 272 -8.35 4.03 22.01
CA HIS A 272 -7.78 3.21 23.08
C HIS A 272 -6.28 3.03 22.90
N CYS A 273 -5.84 2.64 21.70
CA CYS A 273 -4.44 2.43 21.35
C CYS A 273 -3.60 3.72 21.30
N SER A 274 -4.22 4.90 21.18
CA SER A 274 -3.50 6.19 21.10
C SER A 274 -2.59 6.52 22.31
N ARG A 275 -2.76 5.78 23.42
CA ARG A 275 -1.96 5.93 24.65
C ARG A 275 -0.99 4.77 24.89
N SER A 276 -0.93 3.80 23.99
CA SER A 276 -0.29 2.50 24.20
C SER A 276 0.47 2.03 22.95
N ALA A 277 1.37 2.87 22.47
CA ALA A 277 2.20 2.59 21.30
C ALA A 277 3.07 1.33 21.48
N GLY A 278 3.18 0.53 20.42
CA GLY A 278 4.01 -0.67 20.38
C GLY A 278 3.42 -1.89 21.11
N THR A 279 2.16 -1.82 21.54
CA THR A 279 1.45 -3.01 22.04
C THR A 279 0.97 -3.88 20.88
N PRO A 280 0.81 -5.20 21.06
CA PRO A 280 0.29 -6.08 20.02
C PRO A 280 -1.07 -5.62 19.46
N LEU A 281 -1.95 -5.14 20.33
CA LEU A 281 -3.24 -4.57 19.94
C LEU A 281 -3.13 -3.29 19.10
N GLU A 282 -2.15 -2.44 19.39
CA GLU A 282 -1.89 -1.23 18.60
C GLU A 282 -1.32 -1.59 17.21
N VAL A 283 -0.43 -2.58 17.13
CA VAL A 283 0.07 -3.14 15.86
C VAL A 283 -1.09 -3.74 15.04
N ALA A 284 -1.98 -4.50 15.68
CA ALA A 284 -3.19 -5.02 15.03
C ALA A 284 -4.08 -3.89 14.48
N ALA A 285 -4.31 -2.84 15.28
CA ALA A 285 -5.09 -1.68 14.84
C ALA A 285 -4.45 -0.97 13.63
N ARG A 286 -3.11 -0.86 13.57
CA ARG A 286 -2.38 -0.31 12.40
C ARG A 286 -2.54 -1.19 11.17
N ARG A 287 -2.44 -2.52 11.31
CA ARG A 287 -2.65 -3.47 10.22
C ARG A 287 -4.08 -3.40 9.68
N ILE A 288 -5.07 -3.35 10.56
CA ILE A 288 -6.49 -3.20 10.17
C ILE A 288 -6.71 -1.85 9.46
N GLN A 289 -6.16 -0.75 9.98
CA GLN A 289 -6.25 0.55 9.33
C GLN A 289 -5.60 0.54 7.94
N TRP A 290 -4.44 -0.11 7.79
CA TRP A 290 -3.80 -0.27 6.49
C TRP A 290 -4.72 -0.95 5.49
N PHE A 291 -5.26 -2.13 5.82
CA PHE A 291 -6.15 -2.86 4.93
C PHE A 291 -7.47 -2.12 4.69
N GLU A 292 -8.00 -1.38 5.67
CA GLU A 292 -9.15 -0.49 5.46
C GLU A 292 -8.86 0.54 4.36
N MET A 293 -7.70 1.22 4.43
CA MET A 293 -7.31 2.20 3.41
C MET A 293 -7.07 1.55 2.05
N ILE A 294 -6.42 0.39 1.99
CA ILE A 294 -6.19 -0.34 0.73
C ILE A 294 -7.52 -0.79 0.10
N LEU A 295 -8.42 -1.37 0.89
CA LEU A 295 -9.73 -1.82 0.42
C LEU A 295 -10.58 -0.65 -0.08
N LEU A 296 -10.62 0.44 0.69
CA LEU A 296 -11.34 1.65 0.30
C LEU A 296 -10.78 2.19 -1.01
N LEU A 297 -9.46 2.34 -1.13
CA LEU A 297 -8.85 2.87 -2.35
C LEU A 297 -9.13 1.98 -3.57
N ARG A 298 -9.09 0.66 -3.41
CA ARG A 298 -9.48 -0.30 -4.45
C ARG A 298 -10.93 -0.10 -4.90
N GLN A 299 -11.85 -0.02 -3.93
CA GLN A 299 -13.27 0.16 -4.20
C GLN A 299 -13.52 1.52 -4.86
N THR A 300 -12.92 2.58 -4.36
CA THR A 300 -13.05 3.93 -4.93
C THR A 300 -12.55 3.98 -6.37
N TYR A 301 -11.45 3.28 -6.70
CA TYR A 301 -10.99 3.19 -8.09
C TYR A 301 -11.97 2.43 -8.99
N ALA A 302 -12.52 1.31 -8.51
CA ALA A 302 -13.55 0.56 -9.22
C ALA A 302 -14.78 1.44 -9.49
N ASP A 303 -15.26 2.16 -8.48
CA ASP A 303 -16.39 3.09 -8.59
C ASP A 303 -16.10 4.25 -9.55
N CYS A 304 -14.91 4.84 -9.47
CA CYS A 304 -14.46 5.92 -10.34
C CYS A 304 -14.42 5.50 -11.81
N THR A 305 -14.00 4.28 -12.10
CA THR A 305 -13.77 3.78 -13.46
C THR A 305 -14.92 2.95 -14.04
N GLY A 306 -15.87 2.52 -13.19
CA GLY A 306 -16.98 1.62 -13.55
C GLY A 306 -16.56 0.14 -13.68
N GLN A 307 -15.41 -0.23 -13.15
CA GLN A 307 -14.88 -1.61 -13.15
C GLN A 307 -15.33 -2.37 -11.90
N SER A 308 -15.25 -3.70 -11.91
CA SER A 308 -15.41 -4.47 -10.67
C SER A 308 -14.13 -4.44 -9.84
N PRO A 309 -14.19 -4.32 -8.50
CA PRO A 309 -13.03 -4.53 -7.63
C PRO A 309 -12.39 -5.93 -7.74
N MET A 310 -13.12 -6.88 -8.34
CA MET A 310 -12.67 -8.24 -8.61
C MET A 310 -11.96 -8.39 -9.96
N ASP A 311 -12.03 -7.37 -10.84
CA ASP A 311 -11.38 -7.38 -12.15
C ASP A 311 -9.89 -7.01 -12.05
N PHE A 312 -9.43 -6.51 -10.90
CA PHE A 312 -8.01 -6.21 -10.69
C PHE A 312 -7.21 -7.51 -10.55
N PRO A 313 -6.02 -7.59 -11.18
CA PRO A 313 -5.27 -8.84 -11.33
C PRO A 313 -4.99 -9.50 -9.99
N ILE A 314 -5.19 -10.84 -9.91
CA ILE A 314 -4.88 -11.66 -8.72
C ILE A 314 -3.41 -11.94 -8.57
#